data_AF-A0A256HZE1-F1
#
_entry.id   AF-A0A256HZE1-F1
#
_cell.length_a   1.000
_cell.length_b   1.000
_cell.length_c   1.000
_cell.angle_alpha   90.00
_cell.angle_beta   90.00
_cell.angle_gamma   90.00
#
_symmetry.space_group_name_H-M   'P 1'
#
loop_
_entity.id
_entity.type
_entity.pdbx_description
1 polymer ?
#
loop_
_entity_poly.entity_id
_entity_poly.type
_entity_poly.pdbx_seq_one_letter_code
_entity_poly.pdbx_strand_id
1 'polypeptide(L)' 'MSGGDRLPKAIATTYYNAGVTGNQLTGLIGATSATRLRLLKADLEDDPLDLAAPDDIDIYEEAVTTVDTGAGNDC' A
#
# COMPACT_ATOMS: atom_id res chain seq x y z
N MET A 1 14.83 22.72 -5.39
CA MET A 1 14.36 21.40 -4.95
C MET A 1 15.36 20.35 -5.41
N SER A 2 16.20 19.75 -4.55
CA SER A 2 16.98 18.57 -4.95
C SER A 2 17.82 18.03 -3.80
N GLY A 3 17.58 16.78 -3.39
CA GLY A 3 18.45 16.09 -2.45
C GLY A 3 17.83 14.83 -1.83
N GLY A 4 16.55 14.90 -1.47
CA GLY A 4 15.76 13.72 -1.10
C GLY A 4 15.38 12.91 -2.35
N ASP A 5 15.34 11.59 -2.23
CA ASP A 5 14.68 10.63 -3.16
C ASP A 5 15.47 10.03 -4.34
N ARG A 6 16.79 10.18 -4.43
CA ARG A 6 17.56 9.40 -5.44
C ARG A 6 17.67 7.91 -5.10
N LEU A 7 17.84 7.59 -3.82
CA LEU A 7 18.03 6.22 -3.36
C LEU A 7 16.76 5.35 -3.49
N PRO A 8 15.57 5.78 -3.03
CA PRO A 8 14.33 5.01 -3.22
C PRO A 8 13.99 4.81 -4.70
N LYS A 9 14.19 5.84 -5.53
CA LYS A 9 13.95 5.76 -6.98
C LYS A 9 14.87 4.75 -7.65
N ALA A 10 16.17 4.77 -7.34
CA ALA A 10 17.12 3.82 -7.89
C ALA A 10 16.77 2.37 -7.51
N ILE A 11 16.44 2.12 -6.23
CA ILE A 11 16.03 0.80 -5.75
C ILE A 11 14.77 0.30 -6.49
N ALA A 12 13.75 1.16 -6.65
CA ALA A 12 12.55 0.81 -7.38
C ALA A 12 12.85 0.48 -8.86
N THR A 13 13.65 1.31 -9.55
CA THR A 13 14.07 1.04 -10.93
C THR A 13 14.79 -0.31 -11.06
N THR A 14 15.69 -0.64 -10.15
CA THR A 14 16.39 -1.93 -10.16
C THR A 14 15.44 -3.10 -9.90
N TYR A 15 14.47 -2.95 -9.00
CA TYR A 15 13.46 -3.98 -8.71
C TYR A 15 12.55 -4.30 -9.91
N TYR A 16 12.08 -3.27 -10.61
CA TYR A 16 11.28 -3.47 -11.82
C TYR A 16 12.09 -4.16 -12.93
N ASN A 17 13.37 -3.80 -13.08
CA ASN A 17 14.29 -4.44 -14.03
C ASN A 17 14.87 -5.79 -13.56
N ALA A 18 14.27 -6.43 -12.56
CA ALA A 18 14.67 -7.74 -12.00
C ALA A 18 16.10 -7.81 -11.41
N GLY A 19 16.69 -6.67 -11.05
CA GLY A 19 18.04 -6.59 -10.49
C GLY A 19 18.14 -6.81 -8.98
N VAL A 20 16.99 -6.91 -8.27
CA VAL A 20 16.91 -7.26 -6.84
C VAL A 20 15.69 -8.13 -6.58
N THR A 21 15.85 -9.11 -5.68
CA THR A 21 14.76 -9.99 -5.22
C THR A 21 13.86 -9.30 -4.19
N GLY A 22 12.64 -9.80 -3.97
CA GLY A 22 11.71 -9.24 -2.98
C GLY A 22 12.25 -9.24 -1.54
N ASN A 23 13.05 -10.25 -1.16
CA ASN A 23 13.70 -10.30 0.16
C ASN A 23 14.77 -9.21 0.30
N GLN A 24 15.55 -8.95 -0.75
CA GLN A 24 16.53 -7.86 -0.75
C GLN A 24 15.83 -6.49 -0.70
N LEU A 25 14.71 -6.34 -1.41
CA LEU A 25 13.89 -5.13 -1.38
C LEU A 25 13.42 -4.82 0.05
N THR A 26 12.93 -5.84 0.77
CA THR A 26 12.49 -5.71 2.17
C THR A 26 13.60 -5.19 3.09
N GLY A 27 14.83 -5.68 2.93
CA GLY A 27 15.98 -5.20 3.71
C GLY A 27 16.40 -3.75 3.41
N LEU A 28 16.11 -3.25 2.20
CA LEU A 28 16.51 -1.91 1.77
C LEU A 28 15.48 -0.83 2.12
N ILE A 29 14.19 -1.14 2.02
CA ILE A 29 13.11 -0.14 2.13
C ILE A 29 12.03 -0.50 3.16
N GLY A 30 12.20 -1.62 3.87
CA GLY A 30 11.24 -2.15 4.84
C GLY A 30 10.09 -2.92 4.21
N ALA A 31 9.42 -3.74 5.04
CA ALA A 31 8.38 -4.67 4.59
C ALA A 31 7.19 -3.96 3.93
N THR A 32 6.64 -2.91 4.55
CA THR A 32 5.47 -2.19 4.02
C THR A 32 5.75 -1.59 2.65
N SER A 33 6.90 -0.93 2.48
CA SER A 33 7.27 -0.30 1.20
C SER A 33 7.56 -1.35 0.13
N ALA A 34 8.23 -2.44 0.50
CA ALA A 34 8.50 -3.56 -0.40
C ALA A 34 7.21 -4.26 -0.87
N THR A 35 6.26 -4.51 0.03
CA THR A 35 4.95 -5.07 -0.31
C THR A 35 4.20 -4.18 -1.29
N ARG A 36 4.16 -2.85 -1.07
CA ARG A 36 3.51 -1.92 -2.01
C ARG A 36 4.13 -1.97 -3.41
N LEU A 37 5.46 -1.99 -3.50
CA LEU A 37 6.17 -2.11 -4.79
C LEU A 37 5.91 -3.44 -5.49
N ARG A 38 5.84 -4.54 -4.73
CA ARG A 38 5.54 -5.87 -5.29
C ARG A 38 4.12 -5.94 -5.86
N LEU A 39 3.13 -5.43 -5.12
CA LEU A 39 1.75 -5.39 -5.58
C LEU A 39 1.59 -4.52 -6.82
N LEU A 40 2.22 -3.33 -6.83
CA LEU A 40 2.21 -2.45 -8.00
C LEU A 40 2.89 -3.10 -9.22
N LYS A 41 3.98 -3.84 -9.02
CA LYS A 41 4.61 -4.59 -10.12
C LYS A 41 3.67 -5.64 -10.71
N ALA A 42 3.05 -6.46 -9.87
CA ALA A 42 2.11 -7.48 -10.32
C ALA A 42 0.92 -6.86 -11.07
N ASP A 43 0.36 -5.77 -10.55
CA ASP A 43 -0.69 -4.99 -11.23
C ASP A 43 -0.26 -4.50 -12.62
N LEU A 44 0.95 -3.94 -12.75
CA LEU A 44 1.49 -3.47 -14.03
C LEU A 44 1.80 -4.60 -15.03
N GLU A 45 2.05 -5.81 -14.55
CA GLU A 45 2.38 -6.99 -15.35
C GLU A 45 1.14 -7.87 -15.63
N ASP A 46 -0.06 -7.43 -15.21
CA ASP A 46 -1.31 -8.21 -15.23
C ASP A 46 -1.18 -9.57 -14.50
N ASP A 47 -0.26 -9.66 -13.54
CA ASP A 47 -0.02 -10.84 -12.72
C ASP A 47 -0.99 -10.89 -11.53
N PRO A 48 -1.41 -12.09 -11.09
CA PRO A 48 -2.24 -12.23 -9.90
C PRO A 48 -1.60 -11.61 -8.64
N LEU A 49 -2.38 -10.80 -7.93
CA LEU A 49 -1.96 -10.26 -6.65
C LEU A 49 -1.90 -11.36 -5.59
N ASP A 50 -0.71 -11.63 -5.10
CA ASP A 50 -0.48 -12.55 -3.97
C ASP A 50 -0.82 -11.85 -2.65
N LEU A 51 -2.12 -11.70 -2.41
CA LEU A 51 -2.71 -11.21 -1.19
C LEU A 51 -3.46 -12.35 -0.51
N ALA A 52 -3.33 -12.46 0.81
CA ALA A 52 -4.19 -13.34 1.58
C ALA A 52 -5.65 -12.88 1.41
N ALA A 53 -6.58 -13.84 1.38
CA ALA A 53 -7.99 -13.50 1.48
C ALA A 53 -8.23 -12.69 2.78
N PRO A 54 -9.11 -11.68 2.75
CA PRO A 54 -9.48 -10.99 3.97
C PRO A 54 -10.14 -11.97 4.94
N ASP A 55 -9.90 -11.77 6.23
CA ASP A 55 -10.67 -12.47 7.26
C ASP A 55 -12.13 -11.99 7.20
N ASP A 56 -13.07 -12.90 7.45
CA ASP A 56 -14.50 -12.61 7.51
C ASP A 56 -14.86 -11.97 8.86
N ILE A 57 -14.27 -10.78 9.09
CA ILE A 57 -14.45 -9.98 10.30
C ILE A 57 -15.29 -8.76 9.91
N ASP A 58 -16.44 -8.60 10.57
CA ASP A 58 -17.18 -7.35 10.49
C ASP A 58 -16.46 -6.26 11.28
N ILE A 59 -15.65 -5.46 10.58
CA ILE A 59 -14.94 -4.32 11.19
C ILE A 59 -15.87 -3.18 11.63
N TYR A 60 -17.18 -3.30 11.38
CA TYR A 60 -18.20 -2.33 11.74
C TYR A 60 -19.19 -2.86 12.79
N GLU A 61 -18.95 -4.03 13.37
CA GLU A 61 -19.80 -4.61 14.43
C GLU A 61 -19.80 -3.76 15.73
N GLU A 62 -18.81 -2.89 15.89
CA GLU A 62 -18.74 -1.93 16.99
C GLU A 62 -19.86 -0.88 16.91
N ALA A 63 -20.20 -0.24 18.03
CA ALA A 63 -21.26 0.76 18.08
C ALA A 63 -20.99 1.89 17.08
N VAL A 64 -21.68 1.84 15.93
CA VAL A 64 -21.62 2.85 14.89
C VAL A 64 -22.00 4.18 15.51
N THR A 65 -21.03 5.07 15.68
CA THR A 65 -21.30 6.45 16.04
C THR A 65 -21.95 7.09 14.83
N THR A 66 -23.27 7.15 14.82
CA THR A 66 -24.02 7.91 13.80
C THR A 66 -23.58 9.37 13.90
N VAL A 67 -23.04 9.90 12.83
CA VAL A 67 -22.72 11.33 12.74
C VAL A 67 -24.05 12.09 12.83
N ASP A 68 -24.14 13.01 13.79
CA ASP A 68 -25.28 13.94 13.89
C ASP A 68 -25.28 14.85 12.67
N THR A 69 -26.08 14.51 11.66
CA THR A 69 -26.37 15.37 10.52
C THR A 69 -27.41 16.38 10.97
N GLY A 70 -27.01 17.32 11.84
CA GLY A 70 -27.92 18.27 12.46
C GLY A 70 -28.91 18.83 11.46
N ALA A 71 -30.17 18.40 11.55
CA ALA A 71 -31.30 19.04 10.86
C ALA A 71 -31.67 20.32 11.61
N GLY A 72 -30.66 21.14 11.91
CA GLY A 72 -30.81 22.51 12.36
C GLY A 72 -31.29 23.31 11.17
N ASN A 73 -32.58 23.17 10.88
CA ASN A 73 -33.34 24.11 10.08
C ASN A 73 -33.37 25.41 10.90
N ASP A 74 -32.30 26.19 10.83
CA ASP A 74 -32.24 27.56 11.33
C ASP A 74 -33.18 28.39 10.44
N CYS A 75 -34.41 28.53 10.92
CA CYS A 75 -35.46 29.42 10.40
C CYS A 75 -35.83 30.40 11.51
#